data_AF-A0A075FU31-F1
#
_entry.id   AF-A0A075FU31-F1
#
_cell.length_a   1.000
_cell.length_b   1.000
_cell.length_c   1.000
_cell.angle_alpha   90.00
_cell.angle_beta   90.00
_cell.angle_gamma   90.00
#
_symmetry.space_group_name_H-M   'P 1'
#
loop_
_entity.id
_entity.type
_entity.pdbx_description
1 polymer ?
#
loop_
_entity_poly.entity_id
_entity_poly.type
_entity_poly.pdbx_seq_one_letter_code
_entity_poly.pdbx_strand_id
1 'polypeptide(L)'
;MAIGAHEPETPESGDFVSLLYWLNNSGASATLQGTLRVVSTSDGMVLAQISTPAVPAEGSSSGVLSLGPWPESPMVQAEVVWSMDSSETSVPLTVLSQSEGGGGWELPFDAMAAVYGAVMGFAVVLVGLVVMRTVSERTPSTEGGSKVLRDSRITRRIEQAPSKREVRCQSCEQRLSIPSAHTGSVRCPACTTQFSVSEAEEEGEPVSEQEDEEANTPETTSADGPVARSNEEILSCPQCEQRLKIPLERRPVRSRCPACRTEFMAEVGESDE
;
A
#
# COMPACT_ATOMS: atom_id res chain seq x y z
N MET A 1 49.48 33.93 -20.57
CA MET A 1 48.97 33.74 -19.19
C MET A 1 48.23 32.40 -19.14
N ALA A 2 48.35 31.67 -18.03
CA ALA A 2 47.59 30.45 -17.77
C ALA A 2 46.99 30.50 -16.36
N ILE A 3 45.82 29.87 -16.19
CA ILE A 3 45.08 29.81 -14.94
C ILE A 3 45.03 28.35 -14.47
N GLY A 4 45.22 28.14 -13.17
CA GLY A 4 45.22 26.82 -12.54
C GLY A 4 43.88 26.43 -11.96
N ALA A 5 43.89 25.32 -11.23
CA ALA A 5 42.76 24.93 -10.41
C ALA A 5 42.47 26.01 -9.36
N HIS A 6 41.19 26.17 -9.06
CA HIS A 6 40.71 27.02 -7.98
C HIS A 6 40.30 26.17 -6.78
N GLU A 7 40.49 26.71 -5.58
CA GLU A 7 40.10 26.07 -4.32
C GLU A 7 39.21 27.03 -3.52
N PRO A 8 38.00 26.63 -3.06
CA PRO A 8 37.36 25.33 -3.27
C PRO A 8 36.93 25.08 -4.74
N GLU A 9 36.74 23.81 -5.11
CA GLU A 9 36.23 23.42 -6.43
C GLU A 9 34.76 23.86 -6.61
N THR A 10 33.98 23.90 -5.53
CA THR A 10 32.59 24.36 -5.52
C THR A 10 32.36 25.31 -4.34
N PRO A 11 32.65 26.63 -4.49
CA PRO A 11 32.41 27.62 -3.44
C PRO A 11 30.93 27.74 -3.07
N GLU A 12 30.68 28.07 -1.80
CA GLU A 12 29.38 28.47 -1.27
C GLU A 12 29.27 30.00 -1.19
N SER A 13 28.05 30.52 -1.00
CA SER A 13 27.87 31.97 -0.83
C SER A 13 28.67 32.48 0.37
N GLY A 14 29.43 33.56 0.17
CA GLY A 14 30.30 34.15 1.18
C GLY A 14 31.71 33.57 1.24
N ASP A 15 32.00 32.49 0.51
CA ASP A 15 33.35 31.92 0.44
C ASP A 15 34.34 32.81 -0.30
N PHE A 16 35.63 32.52 -0.10
CA PHE A 16 36.72 33.10 -0.86
C PHE A 16 37.43 32.02 -1.67
N VAL A 17 37.41 32.17 -2.99
CA VAL A 17 38.05 31.26 -3.94
C VAL A 17 39.49 31.67 -4.17
N SER A 18 40.42 30.75 -3.98
CA SER A 18 41.84 30.92 -4.26
C SER A 18 42.16 30.45 -5.68
N LEU A 19 42.57 31.37 -6.55
CA LEU A 19 42.89 31.12 -7.95
C LEU A 19 44.40 31.15 -8.17
N LEU A 20 44.98 30.02 -8.62
CA LEU A 20 46.39 29.97 -9.01
C LEU A 20 46.58 30.52 -10.43
N TYR A 21 47.63 31.29 -10.65
CA TYR A 21 47.97 31.82 -11.97
C TYR A 21 49.44 31.67 -12.32
N TRP A 22 49.74 31.59 -13.62
CA TRP A 22 51.09 31.63 -14.19
C TRP A 22 51.18 32.65 -15.31
N LEU A 23 52.12 33.58 -15.15
CA LEU A 23 52.55 34.53 -16.16
C LEU A 23 53.83 34.00 -16.80
N ASN A 24 53.84 33.93 -18.13
CA ASN A 24 55.00 33.53 -18.90
C ASN A 24 55.37 34.67 -19.86
N ASN A 25 56.59 35.15 -19.79
CA ASN A 25 57.12 36.20 -20.64
C ASN A 25 57.96 35.58 -21.75
N SER A 26 57.42 35.51 -22.97
CA SER A 26 58.13 35.05 -24.17
C SER A 26 58.87 36.18 -24.91
N GLY A 27 59.10 37.30 -24.23
CA GLY A 27 59.77 38.47 -24.76
C GLY A 27 61.26 38.48 -24.40
N ALA A 28 62.06 39.15 -25.24
CA ALA A 28 63.50 39.32 -25.05
C ALA A 28 63.87 40.36 -23.95
N SER A 29 62.90 40.92 -23.24
CA SER A 29 63.10 41.91 -22.19
C SER A 29 62.15 41.65 -21.03
N ALA A 30 62.54 42.08 -19.82
CA ALA A 30 61.70 41.92 -18.64
C ALA A 30 60.41 42.74 -18.78
N THR A 31 59.29 42.20 -18.29
CA THR A 31 58.02 42.94 -18.22
C THR A 31 58.11 44.03 -17.16
N LEU A 32 57.24 45.04 -17.27
CA LEU A 32 56.99 45.96 -16.16
C LEU A 32 56.13 45.27 -15.08
N GLN A 33 55.99 45.93 -13.93
CA GLN A 33 54.98 45.55 -12.95
C GLN A 33 53.59 45.71 -13.59
N GLY A 34 52.79 44.67 -13.48
CA GLY A 34 51.47 44.57 -14.09
C GLY A 34 50.36 44.58 -13.04
N THR A 35 49.12 44.60 -13.53
CA THR A 35 47.92 44.43 -12.73
C THR A 35 47.13 43.24 -13.26
N LEU A 36 46.83 42.28 -12.39
CA LEU A 36 45.92 41.18 -12.66
C LEU A 36 44.57 41.54 -12.06
N ARG A 37 43.53 41.59 -12.89
CA ARG A 37 42.15 41.83 -12.48
C ARG A 37 41.26 40.68 -12.94
N VAL A 38 40.25 40.35 -12.17
CA VAL A 38 39.19 39.41 -12.59
C VAL A 38 37.92 40.21 -12.78
N VAL A 39 37.37 40.17 -13.98
CA VAL A 39 36.23 40.97 -14.39
C VAL A 39 35.09 40.03 -14.75
N SER A 40 33.94 40.20 -14.10
CA SER A 40 32.75 39.41 -14.41
C SER A 40 32.26 39.71 -15.83
N THR A 41 31.94 38.67 -16.60
CA THR A 41 31.50 38.83 -18.00
C THR A 41 30.05 39.31 -18.11
N SER A 42 29.24 39.12 -17.07
CA SER A 42 27.82 39.50 -17.06
C SER A 42 27.59 40.99 -16.88
N ASP A 43 28.34 41.63 -15.99
CA ASP A 43 28.12 43.00 -15.53
C ASP A 43 29.37 43.89 -15.64
N GLY A 44 30.52 43.33 -16.04
CA GLY A 44 31.77 44.07 -16.20
C GLY A 44 32.42 44.51 -14.88
N MET A 45 31.96 43.97 -13.75
CA MET A 45 32.46 44.35 -12.43
C MET A 45 33.81 43.69 -12.14
N VAL A 46 34.72 44.43 -11.53
CA VAL A 46 36.01 43.88 -11.06
C VAL A 46 35.80 43.13 -9.76
N LEU A 47 35.94 41.81 -9.80
CA LEU A 47 35.74 40.89 -8.67
C LEU A 47 36.98 40.81 -7.77
N ALA A 48 38.17 40.90 -8.34
CA ALA A 48 39.42 40.97 -7.58
C ALA A 48 40.53 41.64 -8.39
N GLN A 49 41.52 42.20 -7.69
CA GLN A 49 42.65 42.89 -8.30
C GLN A 49 43.92 42.75 -7.45
N ILE A 50 45.04 42.41 -8.09
CA ILE A 50 46.37 42.39 -7.47
C ILE A 50 47.43 42.99 -8.39
N SER A 51 48.50 43.51 -7.80
CA SER A 51 49.70 43.92 -8.54
C SER A 51 50.65 42.72 -8.69
N THR A 52 51.18 42.53 -9.91
CA THR A 52 52.11 41.44 -10.22
C THR A 52 53.53 41.98 -10.41
N PRO A 53 54.57 41.32 -9.88
CA PRO A 53 55.95 41.76 -10.07
C PRO A 53 56.38 41.66 -11.55
N ALA A 54 57.46 42.36 -11.89
CA ALA A 54 58.12 42.24 -13.18
C ALA A 54 58.59 40.80 -13.42
N VAL A 55 58.31 40.26 -14.61
CA VAL A 55 58.73 38.91 -15.04
C VAL A 55 59.96 39.05 -15.93
N PRO A 56 61.07 38.35 -15.64
CA PRO A 56 62.28 38.45 -16.45
C PRO A 56 62.06 37.97 -17.89
N ALA A 57 62.98 38.33 -18.80
CA ALA A 57 62.95 37.87 -20.19
C ALA A 57 62.99 36.34 -20.26
N GLU A 58 62.16 35.72 -21.11
CA GLU A 58 62.01 34.26 -21.21
C GLU A 58 61.73 33.56 -19.86
N GLY A 59 61.13 34.28 -18.91
CA GLY A 59 60.88 33.81 -17.55
C GLY A 59 59.40 33.61 -17.23
N SER A 60 59.14 32.95 -16.10
CA SER A 60 57.80 32.76 -15.57
C SER A 60 57.66 33.27 -14.14
N SER A 61 56.44 33.66 -13.79
CA SER A 61 56.05 34.10 -12.44
C SER A 61 54.69 33.51 -12.10
N SER A 62 54.49 33.12 -10.85
CA SER A 62 53.26 32.51 -10.36
C SER A 62 52.79 33.14 -9.06
N GLY A 63 51.50 33.06 -8.79
CA GLY A 63 50.94 33.51 -7.52
C GLY A 63 49.52 32.99 -7.30
N VAL A 64 48.91 33.47 -6.22
CA VAL A 64 47.53 33.16 -5.85
C VAL A 64 46.74 34.46 -5.76
N LEU A 65 45.55 34.47 -6.35
CA LEU A 65 44.58 35.55 -6.27
C LEU A 65 43.37 35.08 -5.47
N SER A 66 42.92 35.88 -4.50
CA SER A 66 41.68 35.60 -3.77
C SER A 66 40.49 36.31 -4.43
N LEU A 67 39.43 35.56 -4.70
CA LEU A 67 38.18 35.99 -5.32
C LEU A 67 37.05 35.83 -4.29
N GLY A 68 36.43 36.92 -3.89
CA GLY A 68 35.29 36.85 -2.98
C GLY A 68 34.96 38.18 -2.30
N PRO A 69 33.86 38.23 -1.54
CA PRO A 69 33.00 37.10 -1.17
C PRO A 69 32.21 36.54 -2.36
N TRP A 70 32.02 35.21 -2.39
CA TRP A 70 31.31 34.52 -3.46
C TRP A 70 29.81 34.89 -3.47
N PRO A 71 29.22 35.24 -4.62
CA PRO A 71 27.82 35.64 -4.69
C PRO A 71 26.85 34.47 -4.48
N GLU A 72 25.60 34.77 -4.15
CA GLU A 72 24.47 33.80 -4.19
C GLU A 72 24.07 33.50 -5.65
N SER A 73 25.01 33.00 -6.46
CA SER A 73 24.74 32.62 -7.85
C SER A 73 25.18 31.18 -8.10
N PRO A 74 24.48 30.42 -8.96
CA PRO A 74 24.83 29.02 -9.24
C PRO A 74 26.18 28.87 -9.95
N MET A 75 26.63 29.93 -10.63
CA MET A 75 27.96 30.02 -11.22
C MET A 75 28.36 31.48 -11.37
N VAL A 76 29.66 31.72 -11.53
CA VAL A 76 30.21 33.01 -11.94
C VAL A 76 31.04 32.80 -13.20
N GLN A 77 30.74 33.60 -14.22
CA GLN A 77 31.52 33.68 -15.45
C GLN A 77 32.32 34.97 -15.42
N ALA A 78 33.64 34.87 -15.57
CA ALA A 78 34.55 35.99 -15.49
C ALA A 78 35.67 35.86 -16.52
N GLU A 79 36.37 36.96 -16.76
CA GLU A 79 37.63 37.00 -17.50
C GLU A 79 38.74 37.44 -16.55
N VAL A 80 39.79 36.64 -16.48
CA VAL A 80 41.03 37.03 -15.83
C VAL A 80 41.82 37.85 -16.84
N VAL A 81 42.14 39.08 -16.49
CA VAL A 81 42.79 40.04 -17.37
C VAL A 81 44.08 40.51 -16.71
N TRP A 82 45.20 40.23 -17.36
CA TRP A 82 46.49 40.79 -16.98
C TRP A 82 46.84 41.96 -17.90
N SER A 83 47.20 43.08 -17.32
CA SER A 83 47.59 44.28 -18.06
C SER A 83 48.89 44.87 -17.53
N MET A 84 49.77 45.29 -18.44
CA MET A 84 50.96 46.10 -18.15
C MET A 84 50.97 47.28 -19.13
N ASP A 85 51.00 48.52 -18.64
CA ASP A 85 51.05 49.76 -19.43
C ASP A 85 50.24 49.76 -20.76
N SER A 86 50.83 49.28 -21.88
CA SER A 86 50.21 49.20 -23.21
C SER A 86 49.86 47.79 -23.72
N SER A 87 50.02 46.74 -22.90
CA SER A 87 49.75 45.35 -23.27
C SER A 87 48.75 44.71 -22.33
N GLU A 88 47.81 43.95 -22.89
CA GLU A 88 46.76 43.27 -22.16
C GLU A 88 46.61 41.84 -22.67
N THR A 89 46.28 40.92 -21.77
CA THR A 89 45.99 39.52 -22.08
C THR A 89 44.88 39.03 -21.19
N SER A 90 43.85 38.41 -21.78
CA SER A 90 42.72 37.85 -21.05
C SER A 90 42.61 36.33 -21.21
N VAL A 91 42.05 35.67 -20.19
CA VAL A 91 41.72 34.24 -20.18
C VAL A 91 40.34 34.08 -19.52
N PRO A 92 39.38 33.35 -20.14
CA PRO A 92 38.08 33.12 -19.55
C PRO A 92 38.18 32.19 -18.32
N LEU A 93 37.33 32.45 -17.33
CA LEU A 93 37.20 31.68 -16.09
C LEU A 93 35.72 31.43 -15.81
N THR A 94 35.40 30.17 -15.53
CA THR A 94 34.04 29.76 -15.14
C THR A 94 34.15 28.89 -13.90
N VAL A 95 33.50 29.31 -12.83
CA VAL A 95 33.48 28.58 -11.56
C VAL A 95 32.03 28.31 -11.19
N LEU A 96 31.74 27.05 -10.86
CA LEU A 96 30.42 26.60 -10.46
C LEU A 96 30.30 26.72 -8.94
N SER A 97 29.23 27.32 -8.45
CA SER A 97 28.92 27.30 -7.03
C SER A 97 28.43 25.91 -6.65
N GLN A 98 28.59 25.54 -5.38
CA GLN A 98 27.83 24.43 -4.84
C GLN A 98 26.35 24.82 -4.99
N SER A 99 25.62 24.13 -5.86
CA SER A 99 24.17 24.25 -5.85
C SER A 99 23.72 23.70 -4.51
N GLU A 100 23.09 24.53 -3.67
CA GLU A 100 22.20 23.98 -2.65
C GLU A 100 21.30 22.98 -3.38
N GLY A 101 21.51 21.68 -3.13
CA GLY A 101 20.55 20.65 -3.47
C GLY A 101 19.26 21.08 -2.78
N GLY A 102 18.37 21.68 -3.55
CA GLY A 102 17.51 22.74 -3.03
C GLY A 102 16.76 22.34 -1.76
N GLY A 103 17.00 23.06 -0.65
CA GLY A 103 16.15 23.14 0.54
C GLY A 103 15.46 21.86 1.02
N GLY A 104 16.04 20.70 0.72
CA GLY A 104 15.43 19.39 0.89
C GLY A 104 16.21 18.64 1.94
N TRP A 105 15.52 18.09 2.92
CA TRP A 105 16.08 17.17 3.90
C TRP A 105 17.11 16.23 3.24
N GLU A 106 18.39 16.39 3.59
CA GLU A 106 19.43 15.43 3.20
C GLU A 106 19.18 14.13 3.98
N LEU A 107 18.58 13.17 3.29
CA LEU A 107 18.34 11.85 3.84
C LEU A 107 19.67 11.08 3.87
N PRO A 108 19.94 10.26 4.90
CA PRO A 108 21.14 9.42 4.95
C PRO A 108 21.13 8.27 3.92
N PHE A 109 20.20 8.31 2.97
CA PHE A 109 20.01 7.36 1.89
C PHE A 109 19.57 8.08 0.63
N ASP A 110 19.86 7.50 -0.53
CA ASP A 110 19.44 8.02 -1.83
C ASP A 110 17.90 8.01 -1.96
N ALA A 111 17.32 9.18 -2.28
CA ALA A 111 15.89 9.36 -2.46
C ALA A 111 15.32 8.44 -3.56
N MET A 112 16.07 8.20 -4.64
CA MET A 112 15.62 7.30 -5.71
C MET A 112 15.59 5.85 -5.21
N ALA A 113 16.57 5.44 -4.42
CA ALA A 113 16.58 4.12 -3.78
C ALA A 113 15.36 3.92 -2.86
N ALA A 114 14.94 4.96 -2.14
CA ALA A 114 13.74 4.91 -1.31
C ALA A 114 12.44 4.75 -2.12
N VAL A 115 12.34 5.43 -3.26
CA VAL A 115 11.19 5.28 -4.18
C VAL A 115 11.11 3.84 -4.69
N TYR A 116 12.23 3.27 -5.16
CA TYR A 116 12.26 1.88 -5.60
C TYR A 116 11.93 0.91 -4.47
N GLY A 117 12.45 1.15 -3.27
CA GLY A 117 12.15 0.36 -2.07
C GLY A 117 10.66 0.39 -1.71
N ALA A 118 10.02 1.55 -1.79
CA ALA A 118 8.59 1.71 -1.52
C ALA A 118 7.73 0.96 -2.55
N VAL A 119 8.03 1.10 -3.85
CA VAL A 119 7.30 0.40 -4.92
C VAL A 119 7.47 -1.11 -4.82
N MET A 120 8.70 -1.57 -4.59
CA MET A 120 9.00 -3.00 -4.42
C MET A 120 8.32 -3.57 -3.16
N GLY A 121 8.40 -2.86 -2.03
CA GLY A 121 7.74 -3.27 -0.79
C GLY A 121 6.22 -3.37 -0.96
N PHE A 122 5.60 -2.39 -1.62
CA PHE A 122 4.19 -2.42 -1.92
C PHE A 122 3.81 -3.60 -2.83
N ALA A 123 4.59 -3.86 -3.88
CA ALA A 123 4.37 -5.02 -4.76
C ALA A 123 4.46 -6.35 -4.00
N VAL A 124 5.46 -6.52 -3.13
CA VAL A 124 5.61 -7.72 -2.29
C VAL A 124 4.41 -7.89 -1.35
N VAL A 125 3.95 -6.81 -0.72
CA VAL A 125 2.75 -6.86 0.16
C VAL A 125 1.51 -7.23 -0.64
N LEU A 126 1.30 -6.64 -1.83
CA LEU A 126 0.15 -6.98 -2.68
C LEU A 126 0.17 -8.43 -3.12
N VAL A 127 1.32 -8.94 -3.57
CA VAL A 127 1.47 -10.36 -3.94
C VAL A 127 1.22 -11.25 -2.73
N GLY A 128 1.78 -10.91 -1.57
CA GLY A 128 1.56 -11.63 -0.32
C GLY A 128 0.08 -11.68 0.07
N LEU A 129 -0.64 -10.56 -0.06
CA LEU A 129 -2.09 -10.50 0.19
C LEU A 129 -2.89 -11.32 -0.82
N VAL A 130 -2.51 -11.33 -2.11
CA VAL A 130 -3.14 -12.17 -3.13
C VAL A 130 -2.88 -13.65 -2.85
N VAL A 131 -1.66 -14.04 -2.49
CA VAL A 131 -1.34 -15.42 -2.11
C VAL A 131 -2.12 -15.81 -0.85
N MET A 132 -2.17 -14.94 0.17
CA MET A 132 -2.92 -15.22 1.39
C MET A 132 -4.43 -15.32 1.14
N ARG A 133 -5.00 -14.45 0.29
CA ARG A 133 -6.39 -14.55 -0.14
C ARG A 133 -6.63 -15.82 -0.95
N THR A 134 -5.81 -16.14 -1.94
CA THR A 134 -5.97 -17.38 -2.73
C THR A 134 -5.80 -18.64 -1.90
N VAL A 135 -4.98 -18.63 -0.83
CA VAL A 135 -4.83 -19.74 0.13
C VAL A 135 -6.03 -19.82 1.08
N SER A 136 -6.51 -18.68 1.58
CA SER A 136 -7.62 -18.61 2.54
C SER A 136 -9.00 -18.76 1.90
N GLU A 137 -9.12 -18.36 0.63
CA GLU A 137 -10.28 -18.53 -0.24
C GLU A 137 -10.11 -19.75 -1.14
N ARG A 138 -9.17 -20.67 -0.83
CA ARG A 138 -9.26 -22.03 -1.37
C ARG A 138 -10.58 -22.60 -0.88
N THR A 139 -11.61 -22.40 -1.68
CA THR A 139 -12.75 -23.30 -1.73
C THR A 139 -12.15 -24.69 -1.84
N PRO A 140 -12.52 -25.63 -0.95
CA PRO A 140 -12.02 -26.98 -1.03
C PRO A 140 -12.21 -27.46 -2.47
N SER A 141 -11.12 -27.92 -3.07
CA SER A 141 -11.13 -28.48 -4.42
C SER A 141 -12.31 -29.44 -4.54
N THR A 142 -13.21 -29.20 -5.48
CA THR A 142 -14.27 -30.13 -5.88
C THR A 142 -13.70 -31.31 -6.67
N GLU A 143 -12.56 -31.83 -6.23
CA GLU A 143 -11.95 -33.03 -6.75
C GLU A 143 -11.23 -33.71 -5.58
N GLY A 144 -11.80 -34.83 -5.13
CA GLY A 144 -11.31 -35.61 -3.99
C GLY A 144 -12.30 -35.62 -2.83
N GLY A 145 -13.26 -36.55 -2.90
CA GLY A 145 -14.15 -36.85 -1.79
C GLY A 145 -13.38 -37.17 -0.51
N SER A 146 -13.54 -36.33 0.51
CA SER A 146 -13.43 -36.76 1.90
C SER A 146 -14.20 -35.76 2.74
N LYS A 147 -15.42 -36.17 3.13
CA LYS A 147 -16.00 -36.04 4.48
C LYS A 147 -15.17 -35.19 5.46
N VAL A 148 -15.14 -33.88 5.22
CA VAL A 148 -14.91 -32.85 6.23
C VAL A 148 -16.17 -32.03 6.20
N LEU A 149 -17.26 -32.64 6.71
CA LEU A 149 -18.40 -31.88 7.17
C LEU A 149 -17.83 -30.89 8.17
N ARG A 150 -17.84 -29.63 7.76
CA ARG A 150 -17.59 -28.46 8.57
C ARG A 150 -18.31 -28.72 9.89
N ASP A 151 -17.53 -29.03 10.92
CA ASP A 151 -18.04 -29.40 12.23
C ASP A 151 -18.92 -28.24 12.67
N SER A 152 -20.22 -28.44 12.47
CA SER A 152 -21.18 -27.37 12.55
C SER A 152 -21.18 -26.98 14.00
N ARG A 153 -21.39 -25.70 14.30
CA ARG A 153 -21.53 -25.24 15.69
C ARG A 153 -22.61 -26.03 16.47
N ILE A 154 -23.44 -26.81 15.75
CA ILE A 154 -24.39 -27.82 16.20
C ILE A 154 -23.72 -29.15 16.61
N THR A 155 -22.82 -29.76 15.82
CA THR A 155 -22.14 -31.02 16.17
C THR A 155 -21.20 -30.86 17.36
N ARG A 156 -20.45 -29.74 17.44
CA ARG A 156 -19.68 -29.40 18.66
C ARG A 156 -20.57 -29.21 19.90
N ARG A 157 -21.80 -28.71 19.72
CA ARG A 157 -22.79 -28.57 20.80
C ARG A 157 -23.42 -29.93 21.17
N ILE A 158 -23.47 -30.88 20.25
CA ILE A 158 -23.94 -32.25 20.47
C ILE A 158 -22.86 -33.09 21.16
N GLU A 159 -21.58 -32.98 20.76
CA GLU A 159 -20.45 -33.63 21.46
C GLU A 159 -20.26 -33.10 22.89
N GLN A 160 -20.56 -31.81 23.13
CA GLN A 160 -20.46 -31.20 24.46
C GLN A 160 -21.74 -31.30 25.29
N ALA A 161 -22.84 -31.82 24.74
CA ALA A 161 -24.04 -32.05 25.51
C ALA A 161 -23.87 -33.32 26.36
N PRO A 162 -24.20 -33.30 27.67
CA PRO A 162 -24.13 -34.50 28.50
C PRO A 162 -25.04 -35.58 27.89
N SER A 163 -24.52 -36.80 27.76
CA SER A 163 -25.30 -37.93 27.23
C SER A 163 -26.60 -38.06 28.02
N LYS A 164 -27.72 -38.23 27.33
CA LYS A 164 -29.05 -38.27 27.96
C LYS A 164 -29.51 -39.72 28.01
N ARG A 165 -29.91 -40.18 29.19
CA ARG A 165 -30.51 -41.50 29.43
C ARG A 165 -32.03 -41.37 29.48
N GLU A 166 -32.75 -42.28 28.82
CA GLU A 166 -34.19 -42.41 28.98
C GLU A 166 -34.52 -43.29 30.20
N VAL A 167 -35.37 -42.80 31.09
CA VAL A 167 -35.85 -43.55 32.25
C VAL A 167 -37.37 -43.48 32.29
N ARG A 168 -38.03 -44.60 32.61
CA ARG A 168 -39.49 -44.66 32.77
C ARG A 168 -39.88 -44.33 34.21
N CYS A 169 -40.91 -43.51 34.38
CA CYS A 169 -41.49 -43.27 35.69
C CYS A 169 -42.32 -44.48 36.16
N GLN A 170 -42.10 -44.98 37.38
CA GLN A 170 -42.83 -46.13 37.93
C GLN A 170 -44.32 -45.86 38.23
N SER A 171 -44.74 -44.59 38.29
CA SER A 171 -46.12 -44.21 38.65
C SER A 171 -47.02 -43.92 37.46
N CYS A 172 -46.48 -43.50 36.32
CA CYS A 172 -47.26 -43.12 35.15
C CYS A 172 -46.66 -43.59 33.82
N GLU A 173 -45.59 -44.39 33.88
CA GLU A 173 -44.87 -44.98 32.74
C GLU A 173 -44.34 -43.98 31.69
N GLN A 174 -44.44 -42.68 31.98
CA GLN A 174 -43.93 -41.63 31.11
C GLN A 174 -42.41 -41.75 30.96
N ARG A 175 -41.93 -41.69 29.71
CA ARG A 175 -40.50 -41.65 29.37
C ARG A 175 -39.93 -40.27 29.69
N LEU A 176 -38.88 -40.23 30.49
CA LEU A 176 -38.17 -39.00 30.88
C LEU A 176 -36.73 -39.07 30.40
N SER A 177 -36.22 -37.96 29.88
CA SER A 177 -34.83 -37.83 29.45
C SER A 177 -34.04 -37.09 30.52
N ILE A 178 -33.07 -37.77 31.13
CA ILE A 178 -32.25 -37.26 32.24
C ILE A 178 -30.78 -37.33 31.82
N PRO A 179 -29.91 -36.36 32.18
CA PRO A 179 -28.48 -36.49 31.95
C PRO A 179 -27.93 -37.76 32.63
N SER A 180 -27.13 -38.53 31.91
CA SER A 180 -26.53 -39.80 32.37
C SER A 180 -25.76 -39.66 33.69
N ALA A 181 -25.09 -38.52 33.88
CA ALA A 181 -24.31 -38.21 35.08
C ALA A 181 -25.14 -37.77 36.30
N HIS A 182 -26.47 -37.61 36.18
CA HIS A 182 -27.30 -37.17 37.31
C HIS A 182 -27.70 -38.35 38.21
N THR A 183 -27.03 -38.47 39.35
CA THR A 183 -27.38 -39.41 40.41
C THR A 183 -28.23 -38.69 41.47
N GLY A 184 -29.51 -39.05 41.56
CA GLY A 184 -30.41 -38.38 42.47
C GLY A 184 -31.89 -38.66 42.24
N SER A 185 -32.72 -38.01 43.04
CA SER A 185 -34.16 -38.13 43.01
C SER A 185 -34.75 -37.21 41.94
N VAL A 186 -35.31 -37.77 40.87
CA VAL A 186 -35.92 -37.02 39.77
C VAL A 186 -37.43 -36.93 39.96
N ARG A 187 -37.98 -35.72 39.78
CA ARG A 187 -39.43 -35.47 39.87
C ARG A 187 -40.06 -35.55 38.49
N CYS A 188 -41.08 -36.39 38.33
CA CYS A 188 -41.81 -36.51 37.09
C CYS A 188 -42.70 -35.27 36.84
N PRO A 189 -42.61 -34.57 35.70
CA PRO A 189 -43.48 -33.43 35.40
C PRO A 189 -44.94 -33.83 35.17
N ALA A 190 -45.22 -35.09 34.80
CA ALA A 190 -46.57 -35.55 34.47
C ALA A 190 -47.40 -35.92 35.71
N CYS A 191 -46.79 -36.55 36.73
CA CYS A 191 -47.49 -37.04 37.92
C CYS A 191 -46.92 -36.51 39.25
N THR A 192 -45.87 -35.68 39.19
CA THR A 192 -45.19 -35.06 40.33
C THR A 192 -44.49 -36.01 41.32
N THR A 193 -44.51 -37.32 41.07
CA THR A 193 -43.83 -38.34 41.90
C THR A 193 -42.31 -38.27 41.74
N GLN A 194 -41.59 -38.51 42.83
CA GLN A 194 -40.13 -38.47 42.87
C GLN A 194 -39.55 -39.89 42.99
N PHE A 195 -38.58 -40.24 42.15
CA PHE A 195 -37.95 -41.58 42.13
C PHE A 195 -36.44 -41.49 41.84
N SER A 196 -35.66 -42.49 42.28
CA SER A 196 -34.19 -42.53 42.16
C SER A 196 -33.72 -43.36 40.96
N VAL A 197 -32.67 -42.91 40.27
CA VAL A 197 -32.06 -43.57 39.11
C VAL A 197 -30.62 -44.01 39.45
N SER A 198 -30.26 -45.27 39.18
CA SER A 198 -28.89 -45.82 39.35
C SER A 198 -28.36 -46.44 38.03
N GLU A 199 -27.05 -46.34 37.78
CA GLU A 199 -26.35 -46.89 36.60
C GLU A 199 -26.45 -48.41 36.54
N ALA A 200 -27.10 -48.93 35.50
CA ALA A 200 -26.94 -50.28 34.98
C ALA A 200 -27.69 -50.37 33.63
N GLU A 201 -27.08 -51.09 32.68
CA GLU A 201 -27.55 -51.53 31.36
C GLU A 201 -27.18 -50.62 30.16
N GLU A 202 -25.96 -50.82 29.63
CA GLU A 202 -25.53 -50.48 28.27
C GLU A 202 -25.01 -51.76 27.57
N GLU A 203 -25.56 -52.10 26.39
CA GLU A 203 -24.87 -52.88 25.35
C GLU A 203 -25.37 -52.42 23.97
N GLY A 204 -24.44 -52.15 23.05
CA GLY A 204 -24.71 -52.10 21.61
C GLY A 204 -23.95 -51.04 20.79
N GLU A 205 -22.77 -51.39 20.30
CA GLU A 205 -22.16 -50.80 19.08
C GLU A 205 -23.04 -51.10 17.84
N PRO A 206 -22.91 -50.33 16.72
CA PRO A 206 -22.23 -50.92 15.55
C PRO A 206 -21.56 -49.95 14.53
N VAL A 207 -20.44 -50.43 13.98
CA VAL A 207 -20.12 -50.73 12.56
C VAL A 207 -20.43 -49.71 11.43
N SER A 208 -19.38 -49.47 10.65
CA SER A 208 -19.22 -48.86 9.32
C SER A 208 -19.84 -49.65 8.16
N GLU A 209 -20.28 -48.99 7.06
CA GLU A 209 -20.05 -49.40 5.64
C GLU A 209 -20.76 -48.49 4.60
N GLN A 210 -20.07 -48.28 3.45
CA GLN A 210 -20.53 -48.17 2.03
C GLN A 210 -21.51 -47.03 1.63
N GLU A 211 -21.13 -46.04 0.81
CA GLU A 211 -21.04 -46.04 -0.69
C GLU A 211 -22.32 -46.52 -1.38
N ASP A 212 -23.02 -45.63 -2.09
CA ASP A 212 -23.74 -45.92 -3.36
C ASP A 212 -24.22 -44.64 -4.10
N GLU A 213 -23.88 -44.64 -5.38
CA GLU A 213 -24.50 -44.12 -6.62
C GLU A 213 -25.40 -42.86 -6.71
N GLU A 214 -25.01 -42.01 -7.67
CA GLU A 214 -25.78 -41.33 -8.72
C GLU A 214 -27.31 -41.21 -8.61
N ALA A 215 -27.80 -39.95 -8.67
CA ALA A 215 -28.92 -39.60 -9.53
C ALA A 215 -28.91 -38.08 -9.84
N ASN A 216 -28.50 -37.76 -11.07
CA ASN A 216 -28.81 -36.50 -11.72
C ASN A 216 -30.32 -36.48 -12.04
N THR A 217 -31.02 -35.41 -11.68
CA THR A 217 -32.30 -35.05 -12.34
C THR A 217 -32.37 -33.53 -12.44
N PRO A 218 -32.52 -32.97 -13.65
CA PRO A 218 -32.62 -31.54 -13.87
C PRO A 218 -34.05 -31.03 -13.63
N GLU A 219 -34.13 -29.76 -13.21
CA GLU A 219 -35.24 -28.80 -13.34
C GLU A 219 -36.68 -29.28 -13.11
N THR A 220 -37.38 -28.68 -12.14
CA THR A 220 -38.78 -28.23 -12.35
C THR A 220 -39.17 -27.17 -11.32
N THR A 221 -39.46 -26.01 -11.88
CA THR A 221 -40.28 -24.90 -11.40
C THR A 221 -41.46 -25.38 -10.55
N SER A 222 -41.57 -24.90 -9.31
CA SER A 222 -42.85 -24.83 -8.60
C SER A 222 -42.90 -23.52 -7.84
N ALA A 223 -43.71 -22.63 -8.39
CA ALA A 223 -44.11 -21.36 -7.85
C ALA A 223 -45.03 -21.60 -6.64
N ASP A 224 -44.61 -21.16 -5.45
CA ASP A 224 -45.53 -20.98 -4.32
C ASP A 224 -45.03 -19.85 -3.41
N GLY A 225 -44.79 -18.68 -4.00
CA GLY A 225 -44.39 -17.47 -3.29
C GLY A 225 -45.11 -16.27 -3.88
N PRO A 226 -45.33 -15.20 -3.09
CA PRO A 226 -45.99 -14.00 -3.59
C PRO A 226 -45.18 -13.39 -4.74
N VAL A 227 -45.86 -12.97 -5.81
CA VAL A 227 -45.26 -12.38 -7.01
C VAL A 227 -45.77 -10.94 -7.18
N ALA A 228 -44.89 -10.03 -7.57
CA ALA A 228 -45.24 -8.66 -7.93
C ALA A 228 -44.71 -8.33 -9.33
N ARG A 229 -45.60 -7.82 -10.19
CA ARG A 229 -45.32 -7.53 -11.60
C ARG A 229 -45.51 -6.03 -11.88
N SER A 230 -44.62 -5.44 -12.67
CA SER A 230 -44.74 -4.03 -13.11
C SER A 230 -43.92 -3.81 -14.39
N ASN A 231 -44.38 -2.89 -15.24
CA ASN A 231 -43.67 -2.44 -16.46
C ASN A 231 -42.83 -1.17 -16.24
N GLU A 232 -42.88 -0.60 -15.04
CA GLU A 232 -42.07 0.56 -14.63
C GLU A 232 -41.00 0.14 -13.62
N GLU A 233 -39.97 0.98 -13.40
CA GLU A 233 -38.95 0.76 -12.36
C GLU A 233 -39.54 0.69 -10.93
N ILE A 234 -40.76 1.21 -10.74
CA ILE A 234 -41.46 1.22 -9.46
C ILE A 234 -42.50 0.09 -9.46
N LEU A 235 -42.43 -0.77 -8.44
CA LEU A 235 -43.40 -1.83 -8.20
C LEU A 235 -43.86 -1.84 -6.74
N SER A 236 -45.08 -2.28 -6.50
CA SER A 236 -45.67 -2.32 -5.16
C SER A 236 -45.46 -3.68 -4.50
N CYS A 237 -45.13 -3.68 -3.21
CA CYS A 237 -45.06 -4.91 -2.44
C CYS A 237 -46.43 -5.62 -2.39
N PRO A 238 -46.51 -6.95 -2.61
CA PRO A 238 -47.78 -7.67 -2.66
C PRO A 238 -48.49 -7.79 -1.30
N GLN A 239 -47.82 -7.45 -0.19
CA GLN A 239 -48.36 -7.62 1.17
C GLN A 239 -48.68 -6.30 1.89
N CYS A 240 -48.02 -5.19 1.53
CA CYS A 240 -48.19 -3.91 2.22
C CYS A 240 -48.23 -2.70 1.29
N GLU A 241 -48.29 -2.93 -0.03
CA GLU A 241 -48.39 -1.90 -1.07
C GLU A 241 -47.29 -0.83 -1.08
N GLN A 242 -46.24 -0.99 -0.27
CA GLN A 242 -45.08 -0.11 -0.27
C GLN A 242 -44.46 -0.05 -1.66
N ARG A 243 -44.24 1.17 -2.18
CA ARG A 243 -43.58 1.41 -3.47
C ARG A 243 -42.07 1.14 -3.35
N LEU A 244 -41.56 0.25 -4.20
CA LEU A 244 -40.18 -0.18 -4.23
C LEU A 244 -39.58 0.08 -5.60
N LYS A 245 -38.37 0.63 -5.63
CA LYS A 245 -37.62 0.85 -6.87
C LYS A 245 -36.73 -0.36 -7.16
N ILE A 246 -37.11 -1.15 -8.15
CA ILE A 246 -36.35 -2.32 -8.62
C ILE A 246 -36.20 -2.16 -10.14
N PRO A 247 -34.99 -1.89 -10.66
CA PRO A 247 -34.76 -1.72 -12.09
C PRO A 247 -35.24 -2.92 -12.92
N LEU A 248 -35.71 -2.69 -14.15
CA LEU A 248 -36.26 -3.76 -15.01
C LEU A 248 -35.19 -4.79 -15.41
N GLU A 249 -33.94 -4.37 -15.55
CA GLU A 249 -32.80 -5.23 -15.93
C GLU A 249 -32.47 -6.26 -14.85
N ARG A 250 -32.93 -6.03 -13.63
CA ARG A 250 -32.75 -6.95 -12.51
C ARG A 250 -33.89 -7.94 -12.37
N ARG A 251 -34.94 -7.88 -13.20
CA ARG A 251 -36.09 -8.78 -13.11
C ARG A 251 -35.90 -9.95 -14.08
N PRO A 252 -36.17 -11.21 -13.68
CA PRO A 252 -36.74 -11.64 -12.40
C PRO A 252 -35.75 -11.68 -11.24
N VAL A 253 -36.14 -11.16 -10.07
CA VAL A 253 -35.32 -11.22 -8.83
C VAL A 253 -36.15 -11.41 -7.57
N ARG A 254 -35.63 -12.24 -6.66
CA ARG A 254 -36.20 -12.44 -5.32
C ARG A 254 -35.86 -11.22 -4.45
N SER A 255 -36.89 -10.46 -4.08
CA SER A 255 -36.78 -9.20 -3.35
C SER A 255 -37.44 -9.30 -1.98
N ARG A 256 -36.94 -8.54 -1.01
CA ARG A 256 -37.52 -8.44 0.33
C ARG A 256 -38.02 -7.04 0.59
N CYS A 257 -39.28 -6.91 1.01
CA CYS A 257 -39.84 -5.60 1.33
C CYS A 257 -39.23 -5.02 2.63
N PRO A 258 -38.70 -3.79 2.65
CA PRO A 258 -38.19 -3.15 3.86
C PRO A 258 -39.27 -2.86 4.91
N ALA A 259 -40.52 -2.66 4.50
CA ALA A 259 -41.62 -2.32 5.42
C ALA A 259 -42.20 -3.56 6.12
N CYS A 260 -42.57 -4.61 5.38
CA CYS A 260 -43.24 -5.79 5.92
C CYS A 260 -42.36 -7.06 5.96
N ARG A 261 -41.11 -6.98 5.48
CA ARG A 261 -40.13 -8.09 5.44
C ARG A 261 -40.53 -9.30 4.61
N THR A 262 -41.64 -9.23 3.87
CA THR A 262 -42.08 -10.28 2.94
C THR A 262 -41.06 -10.47 1.81
N GLU A 263 -40.70 -11.73 1.56
CA GLU A 263 -39.91 -12.15 0.40
C GLU A 263 -40.87 -12.47 -0.75
N PHE A 264 -40.65 -11.86 -1.92
CA PHE A 264 -41.50 -12.02 -3.09
C PHE A 264 -40.66 -12.00 -4.37
N MET A 265 -41.21 -12.55 -5.46
CA MET A 265 -40.57 -12.49 -6.79
C MET A 265 -41.00 -11.22 -7.52
N ALA A 266 -40.03 -10.40 -7.95
CA ALA A 266 -40.30 -9.23 -8.79
C ALA A 266 -40.11 -9.62 -10.26
N GLU A 267 -41.19 -9.62 -11.03
CA GLU A 267 -41.20 -9.97 -12.45
C GLU A 267 -41.54 -8.74 -13.32
N VAL A 268 -41.24 -8.83 -14.62
CA VAL A 268 -41.69 -7.85 -15.61
C VAL A 268 -43.18 -8.06 -15.85
N GLY A 269 -43.96 -6.98 -15.95
CA GLY A 269 -45.38 -7.10 -16.31
C GLY A 269 -45.54 -7.60 -17.74
N GLU A 270 -46.65 -8.26 -18.02
CA GLU A 270 -47.03 -8.50 -19.42
C GLU A 270 -47.59 -7.18 -19.96
N SER A 271 -47.14 -6.76 -21.14
CA SER A 271 -47.75 -5.61 -21.83
C SER A 271 -49.02 -6.10 -22.49
N ASP A 272 -50.17 -5.72 -21.94
CA ASP A 272 -51.46 -5.89 -22.63
C ASP A 272 -51.49 -4.91 -23.82
N GLU A 273 -51.43 -5.45 -25.03
CA GLU A 273 -51.69 -4.75 -26.31
C GLU A 273 -53.19 -4.79 -26.66
#